data_AF-A0A8T7BXY6-F1
#
_entry.id   AF-A0A8T7BXY6-F1
#
_cell.length_a   1.000
_cell.length_b   1.000
_cell.length_c   1.000
_cell.angle_alpha   90.00
_cell.angle_beta   90.00
_cell.angle_gamma   90.00
#
_symmetry.space_group_name_H-M   'P 1'
#
loop_
_entity.id
_entity.type
_entity.pdbx_description
1 polymer ?
#
loop_
_entity_poly.entity_id
_entity_poly.type
_entity_poly.pdbx_seq_one_letter_code
_entity_poly.pdbx_strand_id
1 'polypeptide(L)'
;MKRITLLIMAAIGLQGCATMSADECSTADWRALGYQDGSGGETLVKANKRNEACAKHGYVMNRVAYDKGRHNGLGFYCTPHTGYALGERGEAYNGVCEYHNEETFLDAHNRGLELFSFNSAVSNAGSHLASVKNRHNELDTKLNKYWTGYRDEDMTTEEHNTMVLELWAERKYLRDEAIPYWNYAHRFLEEQLQEYKARVSVGDPSIGSLQPRRFEGPERYTGPTEADARAMLREVFSTVSSR
;
A
#
# COMPACT_ATOMS: atom_id res chain seq x y z
N MET A 1 -28.47 34.62 22.43
CA MET A 1 -27.73 34.88 21.18
C MET A 1 -26.65 33.84 20.84
N LYS A 2 -26.68 32.61 21.40
CA LYS A 2 -25.68 31.55 21.15
C LYS A 2 -26.23 30.30 20.42
N ARG A 3 -27.48 30.34 19.94
CA ARG A 3 -28.16 29.18 19.31
C ARG A 3 -28.36 29.32 17.79
N ILE A 4 -28.11 30.50 17.22
CA ILE A 4 -28.30 30.77 15.78
C ILE A 4 -26.99 30.56 15.00
N THR A 5 -25.83 30.60 15.67
CA THR A 5 -24.52 30.42 15.03
C THR A 5 -24.23 28.97 14.62
N LEU A 6 -25.04 28.00 15.03
CA LEU A 6 -24.85 26.57 14.76
C LEU A 6 -25.58 26.06 13.51
N LEU A 7 -26.33 26.92 12.81
CA LEU A 7 -27.12 26.55 11.62
C LEU A 7 -26.48 26.95 10.28
N ILE A 8 -25.37 27.69 10.27
CA ILE A 8 -24.69 28.14 9.04
C ILE A 8 -23.54 27.20 8.64
N MET A 9 -23.07 26.34 9.53
CA MET A 9 -21.94 25.41 9.29
C MET A 9 -22.38 24.02 8.78
N ALA A 10 -23.64 23.88 8.33
CA ALA A 10 -24.19 22.63 7.78
C ALA A 10 -24.58 22.73 6.30
N ALA A 11 -24.18 23.82 5.62
CA ALA A 11 -24.45 24.06 4.20
C ALA A 11 -23.20 24.00 3.32
N ILE A 12 -22.15 23.28 3.74
CA ILE A 12 -21.16 22.76 2.78
C ILE A 12 -21.78 21.50 2.19
N GLY A 13 -22.75 21.74 1.30
CA GLY A 13 -23.40 20.72 0.52
C GLY A 13 -22.36 19.97 -0.30
N LEU A 14 -22.58 18.67 -0.41
CA LEU A 14 -21.83 17.78 -1.28
C LEU A 14 -21.74 18.41 -2.67
N GLN A 15 -20.57 18.94 -3.02
CA GLN A 15 -20.18 19.05 -4.42
C GLN A 15 -19.96 17.61 -4.89
N GLY A 16 -21.07 16.93 -5.20
CA GLY A 16 -21.00 15.76 -6.06
C GLY A 16 -20.27 16.17 -7.33
N CYS A 17 -19.50 15.27 -7.92
CA CYS A 17 -18.85 15.47 -9.22
C CYS A 17 -19.90 15.75 -10.30
N ALA A 18 -20.45 16.97 -10.34
CA ALA A 18 -21.27 17.45 -11.42
C ALA A 18 -20.39 17.42 -12.66
N THR A 19 -20.81 16.63 -13.65
CA THR A 19 -19.94 16.30 -14.77
C THR A 19 -19.76 17.51 -15.70
N MET A 20 -20.82 18.30 -15.92
CA MET A 20 -20.85 19.68 -16.44
C MET A 20 -22.25 20.28 -16.14
N SER A 21 -22.35 21.58 -15.94
CA SER A 21 -23.58 22.37 -15.85
C SER A 21 -24.06 22.87 -17.23
N ALA A 22 -25.30 23.36 -17.31
CA ALA A 22 -25.85 23.90 -18.57
C ALA A 22 -24.98 25.04 -19.15
N ASP A 23 -24.53 25.96 -18.31
CA ASP A 23 -23.67 27.07 -18.73
C ASP A 23 -22.33 26.56 -19.26
N GLU A 24 -21.68 25.63 -18.54
CA GLU A 24 -20.43 25.01 -18.99
C GLU A 24 -20.61 24.27 -20.32
N CYS A 25 -21.75 23.59 -20.52
CA CYS A 25 -22.06 22.92 -21.78
C CYS A 25 -22.26 23.90 -22.94
N SER A 26 -22.86 25.06 -22.68
CA SER A 26 -23.15 26.08 -23.70
C SER A 26 -21.90 26.75 -24.27
N THR A 27 -20.85 26.87 -23.46
CA THR A 27 -19.58 27.51 -23.83
C THR A 27 -18.42 26.52 -23.95
N ALA A 28 -18.71 25.21 -23.99
CA ALA A 28 -17.70 24.16 -23.97
C ALA A 28 -16.79 24.20 -25.21
N ASP A 29 -15.48 24.39 -25.00
CA ASP A 29 -14.48 24.05 -26.00
C ASP A 29 -14.19 22.55 -25.95
N TRP A 30 -14.94 21.80 -26.74
CA TRP A 30 -14.79 20.34 -26.83
C TRP A 30 -13.40 19.90 -27.28
N ARG A 31 -12.70 20.69 -28.09
CA ARG A 31 -11.33 20.36 -28.51
C ARG A 31 -10.35 20.51 -27.36
N ALA A 32 -10.45 21.59 -26.58
CA ALA A 32 -9.64 21.79 -25.39
C ALA A 32 -9.90 20.70 -24.34
N LEU A 33 -11.18 20.37 -24.09
CA LEU A 33 -11.57 19.27 -23.21
C LEU A 33 -10.99 17.93 -23.67
N GLY A 34 -11.05 17.65 -24.98
CA GLY A 34 -10.43 16.47 -25.56
C GLY A 34 -8.93 16.44 -25.31
N TYR A 35 -8.23 17.55 -25.59
CA TYR A 35 -6.79 17.66 -25.35
C TYR A 35 -6.40 17.40 -23.90
N GLN A 36 -7.11 18.01 -22.96
CA GLN A 36 -6.89 17.81 -21.53
C GLN A 36 -7.08 16.33 -21.14
N ASP A 37 -8.19 15.73 -21.56
CA ASP A 37 -8.47 14.32 -21.27
C ASP A 37 -7.43 13.39 -21.90
N GLY A 38 -7.02 13.65 -23.14
CA GLY A 38 -5.95 12.89 -23.80
C GLY A 38 -4.62 13.01 -23.06
N SER A 39 -4.24 14.21 -22.65
CA SER A 39 -2.99 14.45 -21.91
C SER A 39 -2.98 13.83 -20.51
N GLY A 40 -4.17 13.62 -19.93
CA GLY A 40 -4.35 12.92 -18.66
C GLY A 40 -4.55 11.40 -18.78
N GLY A 41 -4.56 10.84 -19.99
CA GLY A 41 -4.80 9.41 -20.21
C GLY A 41 -6.23 8.96 -19.92
N GLU A 42 -7.19 9.87 -19.98
CA GLU A 42 -8.59 9.61 -19.63
C GLU A 42 -9.28 8.73 -20.68
N THR A 43 -10.13 7.83 -20.19
CA THR A 43 -10.95 6.97 -21.05
C THR A 43 -12.14 7.75 -21.63
N LEU A 44 -12.75 7.22 -22.70
CA LEU A 44 -13.95 7.81 -23.29
C LEU A 44 -15.16 7.80 -22.34
N VAL A 45 -15.12 7.06 -21.23
CA VAL A 45 -16.17 7.08 -20.20
C VAL A 45 -16.38 8.51 -19.67
N LYS A 46 -15.30 9.27 -19.47
CA LYS A 46 -15.39 10.66 -18.99
C LYS A 46 -16.06 11.58 -20.01
N ALA A 47 -15.71 11.42 -21.29
CA ALA A 47 -16.34 12.14 -22.41
C ALA A 47 -17.84 11.83 -22.51
N ASN A 48 -18.20 10.55 -22.42
CA ASN A 48 -19.58 10.09 -22.51
C ASN A 48 -20.44 10.67 -21.37
N LYS A 49 -19.92 10.67 -20.13
CA LYS A 49 -20.61 11.31 -19.00
C LYS A 49 -20.84 12.81 -19.23
N ARG A 50 -19.86 13.54 -19.80
CA ARG A 50 -20.05 14.97 -20.15
C ARG A 50 -21.14 15.13 -21.23
N ASN A 51 -21.09 14.32 -22.27
CA ASN A 51 -22.09 14.36 -23.34
C ASN A 51 -23.51 14.06 -22.82
N GLU A 52 -23.68 13.06 -21.95
CA GLU A 52 -24.96 12.74 -21.32
C GLU A 52 -25.48 13.87 -20.44
N ALA A 53 -24.61 14.52 -19.66
CA ALA A 53 -24.97 15.67 -18.83
C ALA A 53 -25.41 16.85 -19.71
N CYS A 54 -24.65 17.19 -20.75
CA CYS A 54 -24.98 18.28 -21.66
C CYS A 54 -26.25 18.03 -22.47
N ALA A 55 -26.52 16.78 -22.87
CA ALA A 55 -27.72 16.42 -23.62
C ALA A 55 -29.01 16.69 -22.82
N LYS A 56 -28.99 16.54 -21.48
CA LYS A 56 -30.13 16.90 -20.60
C LYS A 56 -30.47 18.39 -20.65
N HIS A 57 -29.51 19.22 -21.03
CA HIS A 57 -29.65 20.66 -21.19
C HIS A 57 -29.80 21.11 -22.65
N GLY A 58 -29.95 20.16 -23.59
CA GLY A 58 -30.12 20.44 -25.02
C GLY A 58 -28.82 20.72 -25.78
N TYR A 59 -27.64 20.51 -25.17
CA TYR A 59 -26.34 20.68 -25.83
C TYR A 59 -25.78 19.32 -26.26
N VAL A 60 -25.22 19.27 -27.47
CA VAL A 60 -24.60 18.05 -28.03
C VAL A 60 -23.10 18.26 -28.14
N MET A 61 -22.32 17.27 -27.70
CA MET A 61 -20.87 17.30 -27.82
C MET A 61 -20.43 17.38 -29.30
N ASN A 62 -19.50 18.29 -29.60
CA ASN A 62 -18.78 18.24 -30.87
C ASN A 62 -17.74 17.12 -30.82
N ARG A 63 -18.17 15.91 -31.21
CA ARG A 63 -17.35 14.69 -31.14
C ARG A 63 -16.07 14.79 -31.98
N VAL A 64 -16.14 15.37 -33.18
CA VAL A 64 -14.99 15.51 -34.07
C VAL A 64 -13.92 16.42 -33.45
N ALA A 65 -14.35 17.55 -32.87
CA ALA A 65 -13.44 18.46 -32.18
C ALA A 65 -12.80 17.81 -30.95
N TYR A 66 -13.61 17.09 -30.16
CA TYR A 66 -13.14 16.35 -28.98
C TYR A 66 -12.11 15.28 -29.35
N ASP A 67 -12.43 14.39 -30.29
CA ASP A 67 -11.55 13.29 -30.70
C ASP A 67 -10.21 13.83 -31.24
N LYS A 68 -10.24 14.91 -32.01
CA LYS A 68 -9.02 15.58 -32.49
C LYS A 68 -8.18 16.16 -31.36
N GLY A 69 -8.82 16.80 -30.39
CA GLY A 69 -8.17 17.27 -29.17
C GLY A 69 -7.51 16.11 -28.43
N ARG A 70 -8.28 15.04 -28.19
CA ARG A 70 -7.86 13.86 -27.44
C ARG A 70 -6.70 13.14 -28.09
N HIS A 71 -6.74 12.93 -29.40
CA HIS A 71 -5.63 12.36 -30.15
C HIS A 71 -4.35 13.18 -29.96
N ASN A 72 -4.42 14.51 -30.06
CA ASN A 72 -3.26 15.37 -29.81
C ASN A 72 -2.76 15.28 -28.36
N GLY A 73 -3.67 15.26 -27.39
CA GLY A 73 -3.32 15.14 -25.97
C GLY A 73 -2.66 13.79 -25.64
N LEU A 74 -3.16 12.69 -26.24
CA LEU A 74 -2.59 11.36 -26.04
C LEU A 74 -1.16 11.24 -26.54
N GLY A 75 -0.74 12.05 -27.51
CA GLY A 75 0.67 12.13 -27.90
C GLY A 75 1.61 12.52 -26.75
N PHE A 76 1.12 13.27 -25.75
CA PHE A 76 1.89 13.64 -24.55
C PHE A 76 1.77 12.61 -23.44
N TYR A 77 0.63 11.93 -23.34
CA TYR A 77 0.42 10.88 -22.33
C TYR A 77 1.15 9.58 -22.71
N CYS A 78 1.02 9.14 -23.96
CA CYS A 78 1.51 7.87 -24.45
C CYS A 78 3.00 7.91 -24.77
N THR A 79 3.81 8.10 -23.73
CA THR A 79 5.26 8.12 -23.79
C THR A 79 5.85 7.08 -22.83
N PRO A 80 7.06 6.56 -23.09
CA PRO A 80 7.75 5.66 -22.15
C PRO A 80 7.91 6.28 -20.75
N HIS A 81 8.16 7.59 -20.67
CA HIS A 81 8.30 8.29 -19.40
C HIS A 81 7.01 8.22 -18.57
N THR A 82 5.86 8.56 -19.16
CA THR A 82 4.56 8.46 -18.48
C THR A 82 4.24 7.01 -18.11
N GLY A 83 4.50 6.06 -19.01
CA GLY A 83 4.30 4.63 -18.77
C GLY A 83 5.08 4.15 -17.55
N TYR A 84 6.38 4.43 -17.49
CA TYR A 84 7.23 4.12 -16.34
C TYR A 84 6.72 4.76 -15.05
N ALA A 85 6.42 6.06 -15.08
CA ALA A 85 5.94 6.77 -13.89
C ALA A 85 4.60 6.20 -13.39
N LEU A 86 3.70 5.80 -14.30
CA LEU A 86 2.44 5.13 -13.96
C LEU A 86 2.70 3.78 -13.29
N GLY A 87 3.61 2.98 -13.85
CA GLY A 87 3.97 1.68 -13.32
C GLY A 87 4.65 1.76 -11.95
N GLU A 88 5.55 2.73 -11.74
CA GLU A 88 6.25 2.93 -10.46
C GLU A 88 5.28 3.26 -9.31
N ARG A 89 4.13 3.85 -9.62
CA ARG A 89 3.04 4.09 -8.66
C ARG A 89 2.10 2.89 -8.47
N GLY A 90 2.31 1.80 -9.20
CA GLY A 90 1.44 0.62 -9.19
C GLY A 90 0.11 0.83 -9.90
N GLU A 91 -0.01 1.88 -10.74
CA GLU A 91 -1.27 2.22 -11.40
C GLU A 91 -1.48 1.35 -12.66
N ALA A 92 -2.73 0.96 -12.89
CA ALA A 92 -3.11 0.18 -14.06
C ALA A 92 -3.21 1.05 -15.32
N TYR A 93 -2.92 0.46 -16.47
CA TYR A 93 -3.07 1.09 -17.77
C TYR A 93 -4.45 0.79 -18.38
N ASN A 94 -5.10 1.83 -18.91
CA ASN A 94 -6.49 1.77 -19.39
C ASN A 94 -6.64 1.60 -20.92
N GLY A 95 -5.60 1.21 -21.66
CA GLY A 95 -5.71 0.91 -23.10
C GLY A 95 -5.94 2.13 -24.00
N VAL A 96 -5.47 3.32 -23.61
CA VAL A 96 -5.76 4.58 -24.33
C VAL A 96 -4.77 4.93 -25.46
N CYS A 97 -3.69 4.17 -25.60
CA CYS A 97 -2.54 4.46 -26.46
C CYS A 97 -2.45 3.62 -27.74
N GLU A 98 -3.49 2.86 -28.12
CA GLU A 98 -3.52 1.97 -29.30
C GLU A 98 -2.90 2.60 -30.57
N TYR A 99 -3.12 3.90 -30.80
CA TYR A 99 -2.60 4.63 -31.96
C TYR A 99 -1.40 5.55 -31.64
N HIS A 100 -0.73 5.34 -30.51
CA HIS A 100 0.32 6.19 -29.95
C HIS A 100 1.45 5.38 -29.29
N ASN A 101 2.29 4.68 -30.08
CA ASN A 101 3.49 3.98 -29.62
C ASN A 101 3.28 3.11 -28.35
N GLU A 102 2.12 2.45 -28.26
CA GLU A 102 1.66 1.71 -27.08
C GLU A 102 2.69 0.69 -26.58
N GLU A 103 3.37 0.02 -27.48
CA GLU A 103 4.41 -0.97 -27.15
C GLU A 103 5.49 -0.38 -26.24
N THR A 104 6.04 0.79 -26.59
CA THR A 104 7.09 1.45 -25.80
C THR A 104 6.57 2.00 -24.47
N PHE A 105 5.29 2.40 -24.44
CA PHE A 105 4.61 2.79 -23.21
C PHE A 105 4.46 1.59 -22.27
N LEU A 106 3.98 0.45 -22.80
CA LEU A 106 3.76 -0.79 -22.04
C LEU A 106 5.06 -1.39 -21.51
N ASP A 107 6.11 -1.42 -22.32
CA ASP A 107 7.44 -1.86 -21.90
C ASP A 107 7.96 -1.04 -20.71
N ALA A 108 7.84 0.30 -20.80
CA ALA A 108 8.22 1.18 -19.70
C ALA A 108 7.30 1.04 -18.47
N HIS A 109 5.99 0.87 -18.69
CA HIS A 109 5.01 0.63 -17.63
C HIS A 109 5.28 -0.66 -16.87
N ASN A 110 5.61 -1.75 -17.57
CA ASN A 110 5.99 -3.02 -16.96
C ASN A 110 7.24 -2.88 -16.07
N ARG A 111 8.28 -2.17 -16.54
CA ARG A 111 9.46 -1.86 -15.71
C ARG A 111 9.09 -1.03 -14.47
N GLY A 112 8.19 -0.07 -14.61
CA GLY A 112 7.66 0.67 -13.47
C GLY A 112 6.97 -0.26 -12.46
N LEU A 113 6.12 -1.19 -12.93
CA LEU A 113 5.41 -2.15 -12.10
C LEU A 113 6.35 -3.12 -11.37
N GLU A 114 7.45 -3.53 -12.01
CA GLU A 114 8.51 -4.31 -11.36
C GLU A 114 9.15 -3.52 -10.21
N LEU A 115 9.52 -2.24 -10.43
CA LEU A 115 10.05 -1.40 -9.36
C LEU A 115 9.04 -1.25 -8.21
N PHE A 116 7.76 -1.04 -8.54
CA PHE A 116 6.68 -0.98 -7.56
C PHE A 116 6.58 -2.28 -6.76
N SER A 117 6.70 -3.45 -7.39
CA SER A 117 6.60 -4.74 -6.72
C SER A 117 7.75 -4.97 -5.74
N PHE A 118 8.99 -4.62 -6.10
CA PHE A 118 10.14 -4.68 -5.19
C PHE A 118 9.99 -3.72 -4.01
N ASN A 119 9.63 -2.45 -4.26
CA ASN A 119 9.39 -1.48 -3.19
C ASN A 119 8.28 -1.96 -2.23
N SER A 120 7.20 -2.51 -2.78
CA SER A 120 6.09 -3.08 -2.00
C SER A 120 6.54 -4.27 -1.16
N ALA A 121 7.36 -5.17 -1.72
CA ALA A 121 7.89 -6.32 -0.98
C ALA A 121 8.77 -5.89 0.20
N VAL A 122 9.68 -4.93 -0.01
CA VAL A 122 10.51 -4.35 1.07
C VAL A 122 9.63 -3.72 2.15
N SER A 123 8.69 -2.86 1.76
CA SER A 123 7.78 -2.17 2.69
C SER A 123 6.95 -3.16 3.52
N ASN A 124 6.41 -4.20 2.88
CA ASN A 124 5.64 -5.24 3.54
C ASN A 124 6.49 -6.03 4.54
N ALA A 125 7.69 -6.48 4.15
CA ALA A 125 8.60 -7.19 5.06
C ALA A 125 9.04 -6.31 6.24
N GLY A 126 9.27 -5.01 6.00
CA GLY A 126 9.62 -4.04 7.03
C GLY A 126 8.48 -3.81 8.01
N SER A 127 7.25 -3.75 7.51
CA SER A 127 6.03 -3.65 8.33
C SER A 127 5.81 -4.90 9.19
N HIS A 128 6.05 -6.10 8.63
CA HIS A 128 6.03 -7.35 9.39
C HIS A 128 7.10 -7.35 10.49
N LEU A 129 8.33 -6.98 10.16
CA LEU A 129 9.44 -6.89 11.12
C LEU A 129 9.13 -5.91 12.27
N ALA A 130 8.58 -4.74 11.94
CA ALA A 130 8.17 -3.76 12.94
C ALA A 130 7.05 -4.30 13.85
N SER A 131 6.05 -4.96 13.25
CA SER A 131 4.94 -5.57 13.99
C SER A 131 5.43 -6.63 14.99
N VAL A 132 6.28 -7.57 14.56
CA VAL A 132 6.80 -8.61 15.46
C VAL A 132 7.73 -8.06 16.56
N LYS A 133 8.51 -7.01 16.26
CA LYS A 133 9.33 -6.32 17.27
C LYS A 133 8.46 -5.57 18.29
N ASN A 134 7.41 -4.90 17.84
CA ASN A 134 6.48 -4.20 18.73
C ASN A 134 5.76 -5.18 19.65
N ARG A 135 5.30 -6.32 19.12
CA ARG A 135 4.68 -7.38 19.93
C ARG A 135 5.66 -7.96 20.94
N HIS A 136 6.91 -8.21 20.55
CA HIS A 136 7.95 -8.66 21.47
C HIS A 136 8.15 -7.68 22.64
N ASN A 137 8.27 -6.39 22.35
CA ASN A 137 8.46 -5.35 23.38
C ASN A 137 7.23 -5.19 24.30
N GLU A 138 6.02 -5.34 23.74
CA GLU A 138 4.78 -5.35 24.52
C GLU A 138 4.77 -6.53 25.52
N LEU A 139 5.13 -7.73 25.06
CA LEU A 139 5.20 -8.92 25.91
C LEU A 139 6.29 -8.80 26.97
N ASP A 140 7.45 -8.25 26.62
CA ASP A 140 8.54 -8.01 27.56
C ASP A 140 8.11 -7.04 28.67
N THR A 141 7.39 -5.97 28.32
CA THR A 141 6.80 -5.02 29.28
C THR A 141 5.78 -5.71 30.20
N LYS A 142 4.89 -6.54 29.65
CA LYS A 142 3.90 -7.31 30.41
C LYS A 142 4.57 -8.28 31.39
N LEU A 143 5.56 -9.04 30.93
CA LEU A 143 6.28 -9.99 31.76
C LEU A 143 7.04 -9.29 32.89
N ASN A 144 7.69 -8.15 32.62
CA ASN A 144 8.35 -7.36 33.65
C ASN A 144 7.38 -6.86 34.73
N LYS A 145 6.14 -6.50 34.37
CA LYS A 145 5.09 -6.15 35.33
C LYS A 145 4.78 -7.30 36.30
N TYR A 146 4.63 -8.52 35.79
CA TYR A 146 4.37 -9.69 36.63
C TYR A 146 5.61 -10.08 37.48
N TRP A 147 6.82 -9.97 36.93
CA TRP A 147 8.06 -10.22 37.67
C TRP A 147 8.33 -9.22 38.80
N THR A 148 7.84 -7.98 38.67
CA THR A 148 7.97 -6.95 39.73
C THR A 148 6.92 -7.08 40.83
N GLY A 149 6.12 -8.16 40.81
CA GLY A 149 5.21 -8.53 41.90
C GLY A 149 3.75 -8.13 41.68
N TYR A 150 3.38 -7.65 40.48
CA TYR A 150 1.97 -7.43 40.17
C TYR A 150 1.23 -8.77 40.11
N ARG A 151 0.15 -8.88 40.87
CA ARG A 151 -0.80 -9.98 40.82
C ARG A 151 -2.21 -9.41 40.76
N ASP A 152 -3.02 -9.93 39.86
CA ASP A 152 -4.44 -9.62 39.82
C ASP A 152 -5.13 -10.34 41.00
N GLU A 153 -5.86 -9.58 41.84
CA GLU A 153 -6.48 -10.11 43.06
C GLU A 153 -7.60 -11.10 42.75
N ASP A 154 -8.25 -10.95 41.59
CA ASP A 154 -9.36 -11.81 41.17
C ASP A 154 -8.88 -13.10 40.49
N MET A 155 -7.57 -13.25 40.23
CA MET A 155 -7.00 -14.36 39.48
C MET A 155 -6.39 -15.45 40.37
N THR A 156 -6.74 -16.71 40.09
CA THR A 156 -6.14 -17.87 40.77
C THR A 156 -4.66 -18.02 40.41
N THR A 157 -3.91 -18.77 41.22
CA THR A 157 -2.49 -19.03 40.95
C THR A 157 -2.29 -19.83 39.66
N GLU A 158 -3.21 -20.75 39.36
CA GLU A 158 -3.14 -21.58 38.15
C GLU A 158 -3.37 -20.74 36.89
N GLU A 159 -4.38 -19.87 36.89
CA GLU A 159 -4.65 -18.93 35.80
C GLU A 159 -3.47 -17.97 35.59
N HIS A 160 -2.91 -17.42 36.69
CA HIS A 160 -1.75 -16.55 36.64
C HIS A 160 -0.55 -17.24 36.00
N ASN A 161 -0.22 -18.46 36.45
CA ASN A 161 0.91 -19.22 35.94
C ASN A 161 0.74 -19.59 34.46
N THR A 162 -0.48 -19.93 34.04
CA THR A 162 -0.82 -20.26 32.66
C THR A 162 -0.63 -19.04 31.76
N MET A 163 -1.20 -17.90 32.14
CA MET A 163 -1.02 -16.64 31.40
C MET A 163 0.46 -16.24 31.29
N VAL A 164 1.23 -16.33 32.38
CA VAL A 164 2.67 -15.99 32.34
C VAL A 164 3.44 -16.92 31.41
N LEU A 165 3.11 -18.22 31.41
CA LEU A 165 3.71 -19.20 30.50
C LEU A 165 3.40 -18.86 29.03
N GLU A 166 2.16 -18.53 28.70
CA GLU A 166 1.75 -18.13 27.35
C GLU A 166 2.50 -16.88 26.88
N LEU A 167 2.53 -15.82 27.71
CA LEU A 167 3.24 -14.58 27.40
C LEU A 167 4.75 -14.82 27.20
N TRP A 168 5.36 -15.63 28.07
CA TRP A 168 6.78 -15.94 28.00
C TRP A 168 7.13 -16.75 26.74
N ALA A 169 6.32 -17.78 26.44
CA ALA A 169 6.54 -18.63 25.27
C ALA A 169 6.35 -17.87 23.96
N GLU A 170 5.32 -17.02 23.85
CA GLU A 170 5.14 -16.16 22.67
C GLU A 170 6.30 -15.17 22.53
N ARG A 171 6.73 -14.51 23.63
CA ARG A 171 7.91 -13.60 23.59
C ARG A 171 9.15 -14.34 23.11
N LYS A 172 9.40 -15.54 23.64
CA LYS A 172 10.51 -16.39 23.22
C LYS A 172 10.44 -16.71 21.73
N TYR A 173 9.28 -17.16 21.24
CA TYR A 173 9.06 -17.45 19.82
C TYR A 173 9.35 -16.21 18.95
N LEU A 174 8.85 -15.05 19.33
CA LEU A 174 9.09 -13.82 18.58
C LEU A 174 10.58 -13.46 18.53
N ARG A 175 11.28 -13.60 19.66
CA ARG A 175 12.72 -13.32 19.78
C ARG A 175 13.57 -14.28 18.94
N ASP A 176 13.29 -15.57 19.05
CA ASP A 176 14.17 -16.63 18.55
C ASP A 176 13.86 -17.01 17.09
N GLU A 177 12.60 -16.87 16.65
CA GLU A 177 12.15 -17.31 15.32
C GLU A 177 11.67 -16.15 14.46
N ALA A 178 10.65 -15.41 14.91
CA ALA A 178 9.94 -14.47 14.04
C ALA A 178 10.74 -13.21 13.69
N ILE A 179 11.40 -12.59 14.68
CA ILE A 179 12.23 -11.40 14.46
C ILE A 179 13.41 -11.72 13.53
N PRO A 180 14.22 -12.78 13.77
CA PRO A 180 15.29 -13.15 12.86
C PRO A 180 14.81 -13.43 11.44
N TYR A 181 13.69 -14.14 11.28
CA TYR A 181 13.10 -14.44 9.98
C TYR A 181 12.75 -13.17 9.21
N TRP A 182 11.94 -12.29 9.79
CA TRP A 182 11.51 -11.06 9.12
C TRP A 182 12.65 -10.07 8.91
N ASN A 183 13.66 -10.07 9.78
CA ASN A 183 14.87 -9.28 9.61
C ASN A 183 15.73 -9.78 8.44
N TYR A 184 15.83 -11.09 8.26
CA TYR A 184 16.46 -11.67 7.08
C TYR A 184 15.67 -11.34 5.81
N ALA A 185 14.35 -11.54 5.81
CA ALA A 185 13.48 -11.27 4.66
C ALA A 185 13.58 -9.80 4.21
N HIS A 186 13.53 -8.86 5.15
CA HIS A 186 13.65 -7.43 4.86
C HIS A 186 14.99 -7.10 4.18
N ARG A 187 16.12 -7.50 4.78
CA ARG A 187 17.46 -7.25 4.22
C ARG A 187 17.63 -7.87 2.84
N PHE A 188 17.18 -9.11 2.66
CA PHE A 188 17.26 -9.81 1.38
C PHE A 188 16.44 -9.10 0.27
N LEU A 189 15.29 -8.54 0.62
CA LEU A 189 14.47 -7.76 -0.31
C LEU A 189 15.09 -6.39 -0.59
N GLU A 190 15.71 -5.75 0.40
CA GLU A 190 16.45 -4.50 0.20
C GLU A 190 17.62 -4.71 -0.77
N GLU A 191 18.39 -5.79 -0.61
CA GLU A 191 19.49 -6.16 -1.51
C GLU A 191 19.01 -6.38 -2.94
N GLN A 192 17.93 -7.15 -3.14
CA GLN A 192 17.32 -7.34 -4.46
C GLN A 192 16.84 -6.03 -5.08
N LEU A 193 16.21 -5.14 -4.29
CA LEU A 193 15.77 -3.84 -4.78
C LEU A 193 16.96 -2.99 -5.25
N GLN A 194 18.07 -3.01 -4.51
CA GLN A 194 19.29 -2.29 -4.92
C GLN A 194 19.90 -2.88 -6.19
N GLU A 195 19.97 -4.20 -6.30
CA GLU A 195 20.44 -4.87 -7.50
C GLU A 195 19.57 -4.53 -8.71
N TYR A 196 18.24 -4.58 -8.55
CA TYR A 196 17.30 -4.19 -9.59
C TYR A 196 17.54 -2.75 -10.05
N LYS A 197 17.62 -1.79 -9.11
CA LYS A 197 17.90 -0.37 -9.41
C LYS A 197 19.25 -0.19 -10.12
N ALA A 198 20.28 -0.94 -9.73
CA ALA A 198 21.59 -0.88 -10.36
C ALA A 198 21.58 -1.42 -11.80
N ARG A 199 20.79 -2.45 -12.09
CA ARG A 199 20.63 -2.96 -13.45
C ARG A 199 19.83 -1.99 -14.33
N VAL A 200 18.76 -1.40 -13.79
CA VAL A 200 17.95 -0.39 -14.50
C VAL A 200 18.81 0.83 -14.87
N SER A 201 19.70 1.28 -13.99
CA SER A 201 20.53 2.46 -14.25
C SER A 201 21.55 2.26 -15.38
N VAL A 202 21.95 1.02 -15.66
CA VAL A 202 22.86 0.68 -16.77
C VAL A 202 22.12 0.22 -18.04
N GLY A 203 20.79 0.20 -18.03
CA GLY A 203 19.97 -0.19 -19.18
C GLY A 203 20.10 -1.67 -19.56
N ASP A 204 20.25 -2.56 -18.58
CA ASP A 204 20.37 -4.00 -18.84
C ASP A 204 19.08 -4.56 -19.50
N PRO A 205 19.16 -5.11 -20.74
CA PRO A 205 18.00 -5.60 -21.46
C PRO A 205 17.44 -6.92 -20.91
N SER A 206 18.12 -7.58 -19.98
CA SER A 206 17.71 -8.85 -19.38
C SER A 206 16.80 -8.72 -18.15
N ILE A 207 16.44 -7.49 -17.75
CA ILE A 207 15.64 -7.20 -16.55
C ILE A 207 14.17 -7.63 -16.67
N GLY A 208 13.65 -7.73 -17.90
CA GLY A 208 12.24 -8.01 -18.12
C GLY A 208 11.82 -9.32 -17.42
N SER A 209 10.85 -9.22 -16.51
CA SER A 209 10.24 -10.29 -15.69
C SER A 209 10.80 -10.56 -14.29
N LEU A 210 11.70 -9.72 -13.76
CA LEU A 210 12.15 -9.88 -12.37
C LEU A 210 11.01 -9.62 -11.37
N GLN A 211 10.82 -10.54 -10.43
CA GLN A 211 9.84 -10.44 -9.35
C GLN A 211 10.55 -10.64 -8.01
N PRO A 212 10.13 -9.91 -6.95
CA PRO A 212 10.71 -10.10 -5.63
C PRO A 212 10.44 -11.52 -5.12
N ARG A 213 11.43 -12.10 -4.43
CA ARG A 213 11.22 -13.36 -3.68
C ARG A 213 10.04 -13.23 -2.72
N ARG A 214 9.16 -14.23 -2.72
CA ARG A 214 8.06 -14.35 -1.75
C ARG A 214 8.56 -14.99 -0.46
N PHE A 215 8.19 -14.42 0.68
CA PHE A 215 8.40 -14.98 2.01
C PHE A 215 7.05 -15.34 2.62
N GLU A 216 6.89 -16.58 3.08
CA GLU A 216 5.63 -17.10 3.64
C GLU A 216 5.48 -16.84 5.15
N GLY A 217 6.56 -16.45 5.81
CA GLY A 217 6.64 -16.31 7.27
C GLY A 217 7.35 -17.50 7.92
N PRO A 218 7.73 -17.35 9.20
CA PRO A 218 8.18 -18.48 10.02
C PRO A 218 7.03 -19.46 10.28
N GLU A 219 7.34 -20.63 10.83
CA GLU A 219 6.33 -21.55 11.34
C GLU A 219 5.43 -20.85 12.35
N ARG A 220 4.11 -21.09 12.29
CA ARG A 220 3.15 -20.38 13.14
C ARG A 220 3.30 -20.79 14.60
N TYR A 221 3.23 -19.82 15.50
CA TYR A 221 3.11 -20.08 16.93
C TYR A 221 1.79 -20.79 17.25
N THR A 222 1.87 -21.94 17.92
CA THR A 222 0.72 -22.81 18.26
C THR A 222 0.43 -22.87 19.76
N GLY A 223 1.15 -22.08 20.57
CA GLY A 223 1.03 -22.08 22.03
C GLY A 223 2.27 -22.65 22.73
N PRO A 224 2.31 -22.59 24.07
CA PRO A 224 3.43 -23.08 24.86
C PRO A 224 3.52 -24.61 24.83
N THR A 225 4.74 -25.14 24.74
CA THR A 225 5.03 -26.56 24.88
C THR A 225 5.50 -26.92 26.30
N GLU A 226 5.57 -28.21 26.62
CA GLU A 226 6.18 -28.66 27.88
C GLU A 226 7.67 -28.25 27.96
N ALA A 227 8.37 -28.22 26.82
CA ALA A 227 9.75 -27.74 26.75
C ALA A 227 9.85 -26.25 27.10
N ASP A 228 8.88 -25.44 26.67
CA ASP A 228 8.80 -24.01 27.02
C ASP A 228 8.57 -23.83 28.53
N ALA A 229 7.67 -24.60 29.14
CA ALA A 229 7.45 -24.55 30.58
C ALA A 229 8.73 -24.87 31.37
N ARG A 230 9.47 -25.92 30.96
CA ARG A 230 10.77 -26.28 31.55
C ARG A 230 11.83 -25.20 31.32
N ALA A 231 11.83 -24.54 30.17
CA ALA A 231 12.76 -23.47 29.85
C ALA A 231 12.48 -22.19 30.65
N MET A 232 11.20 -21.81 30.79
CA MET A 232 10.78 -20.68 31.61
C MET A 232 11.20 -20.85 33.07
N LEU A 233 10.95 -22.02 33.66
CA LEU A 233 11.37 -22.30 35.04
C LEU A 233 12.89 -22.15 35.21
N ARG A 234 13.69 -22.61 34.24
CA ARG A 234 15.14 -22.43 34.27
C ARG A 234 15.56 -20.96 34.20
N GLU A 235 14.90 -20.14 33.38
CA GLU A 235 15.16 -18.68 33.29
C GLU A 235 14.81 -17.97 34.61
N VAL A 236 13.72 -18.35 35.26
CA VAL A 236 13.32 -17.81 36.56
C VAL A 236 14.31 -18.22 37.66
N PHE A 237 14.71 -19.49 37.73
CA PHE A 237 15.64 -19.93 38.77
C PHE A 237 17.07 -19.39 38.59
N SER A 238 17.54 -19.18 37.34
CA SER A 238 18.87 -18.61 37.09
C SER A 238 18.96 -17.12 37.47
N THR A 239 17.87 -16.37 37.28
CA THR A 239 17.78 -14.95 37.69
C THR A 239 17.69 -14.76 39.20
N VAL A 240 17.12 -15.73 39.93
CA VAL A 240 17.14 -15.75 41.41
C VAL A 240 18.52 -16.09 41.94
N SER A 241 19.25 -17.02 41.29
CA SER A 241 20.60 -17.44 41.71
C SER A 241 21.69 -16.36 41.47
N SER A 242 21.38 -15.29 40.76
CA SER A 242 22.32 -14.21 40.39
C SER A 242 22.06 -12.88 41.13
N ARG A 243 21.06 -12.84 42.02
CA ARG A 243 20.78 -11.73 42.95
C ARG A 243 21.20 -12.14 44.37
#